data_AF-A0A8C1LSW2-F1
#
_entry.id   AF-A0A8C1LSW2-F1
#
_cell.length_a   1.000
_cell.length_b   1.000
_cell.length_c   1.000
_cell.angle_alpha   90.00
_cell.angle_beta   90.00
_cell.angle_gamma   90.00
#
_symmetry.space_group_name_H-M   'P 1'
#
loop_
_entity.id
_entity.type
_entity.pdbx_description
1 polymer ?
#
loop_
_entity_poly.entity_id
_entity_poly.type
_entity_poly.pdbx_seq_one_letter_code
_entity_poly.pdbx_strand_id
1 'polypeptide(L)'
;TYHFLNCLKQYSGDEEFMKHNTPRQSKNCLRNFDLSEHRQILSDLAINIYHQFISVMEDALFPMISMDLESILQGISSMKPTGFRKRSNSVYEDGGDHGGSEPFSVTDILQKLDAFHTSMVQHGMEPQLQGQVIRQLFFLIGATSVNSILLRKDLCSCRKGMQIRCNISYLEEWLREKDLQSSCAMETLGPLSQVAWLLQVSKTTDEDAAEIKQRCSELSPVQIVKILNSYTPIDDFEKRVTPSFVRKVQV
;
A
#
# COMPACT_ATOMS: atom_id res chain seq x y z
N THR A 1 -4.22 2.19 25.71
CA THR A 1 -3.48 0.99 26.18
C THR A 1 -1.97 1.18 26.13
N TYR A 2 -1.39 1.48 24.96
CA TYR A 2 0.06 1.65 24.81
C TYR A 2 0.69 2.67 25.78
N HIS A 3 0.14 3.88 25.87
CA HIS A 3 0.61 4.90 26.83
C HIS A 3 0.56 4.42 28.29
N PHE A 4 -0.47 3.68 28.66
CA PHE A 4 -0.58 3.12 30.01
C PHE A 4 0.50 2.06 30.29
N LEU A 5 0.75 1.17 29.32
CA LEU A 5 1.85 0.20 29.40
C LEU A 5 3.20 0.91 29.56
N ASN A 6 3.44 1.99 28.81
CA ASN A 6 4.66 2.79 28.93
C ASN A 6 4.78 3.48 30.28
N CYS A 7 3.69 4.00 30.86
CA CYS A 7 3.70 4.52 32.23
C CYS A 7 4.06 3.44 33.25
N LEU A 8 3.49 2.24 33.12
CA LEU A 8 3.82 1.12 34.01
C LEU A 8 5.28 0.70 33.91
N LYS A 9 5.90 0.81 32.72
CA LYS A 9 7.34 0.60 32.52
C LYS A 9 8.15 1.75 33.13
N GLN A 10 7.87 2.99 32.74
CA GLN A 10 8.61 4.19 33.13
C GLN A 10 8.66 4.42 34.64
N TYR A 11 7.56 4.10 35.34
CA TYR A 11 7.42 4.26 36.79
C TYR A 11 7.48 2.92 37.55
N SER A 12 8.01 1.86 36.93
CA SER A 12 8.22 0.56 37.58
C SER A 12 9.26 0.59 38.71
N GLY A 13 10.24 1.50 38.61
CA GLY A 13 11.42 1.51 39.47
C GLY A 13 12.62 0.74 38.89
N ASP A 14 12.45 0.13 37.71
CA ASP A 14 13.53 -0.54 36.98
C ASP A 14 14.43 0.48 36.27
N GLU A 15 15.74 0.39 36.52
CA GLU A 15 16.75 1.30 35.96
C GLU A 15 16.71 1.33 34.43
N GLU A 16 16.32 0.23 33.78
CA GLU A 16 16.25 0.15 32.32
C GLU A 16 15.26 1.18 31.75
N PHE A 17 14.10 1.36 32.39
CA PHE A 17 13.03 2.25 31.94
C PHE A 17 13.15 3.67 32.49
N MET A 18 14.10 3.91 33.40
CA MET A 18 14.30 5.21 34.06
C MET A 18 15.37 6.08 33.39
N LYS A 19 16.05 5.59 32.34
CA LYS A 19 17.17 6.28 31.65
C LYS A 19 16.88 7.71 31.23
N HIS A 20 15.62 8.01 30.87
CA HIS A 20 15.19 9.34 30.42
C HIS A 20 14.33 10.08 31.46
N ASN A 21 14.20 9.55 32.68
CA ASN A 21 13.40 10.18 33.72
C ASN A 21 14.12 11.38 34.33
N THR A 22 13.37 12.46 34.56
CA THR A 22 13.81 13.57 35.41
C THR A 22 13.89 13.14 36.88
N PRO A 23 14.67 13.84 37.73
CA PRO A 23 14.74 13.54 39.16
C PRO A 23 13.38 13.56 39.88
N ARG A 24 12.41 14.33 39.36
CA ARG A 24 11.04 14.35 39.89
C ARG A 24 10.24 13.12 39.45
N GLN A 25 10.37 12.68 38.19
CA GLN A 25 9.69 11.48 37.69
C GLN A 25 10.17 10.23 38.43
N SER A 26 11.47 10.10 38.69
CA SER A 26 12.03 8.96 39.43
C SER A 26 11.49 8.83 40.87
N LYS A 27 11.04 9.93 41.49
CA LYS A 27 10.42 9.89 42.83
C LYS A 27 9.00 9.31 42.83
N ASN A 28 8.36 9.26 41.65
CA ASN A 28 6.98 8.80 41.47
C ASN A 28 6.89 7.32 41.12
N CYS A 29 8.00 6.58 41.13
CA CYS A 29 7.98 5.14 40.88
C CYS A 29 7.19 4.37 41.94
N LEU A 30 6.60 3.25 41.52
CA LEU A 30 5.96 2.29 42.40
C LEU A 30 6.98 1.78 43.43
N ARG A 31 6.53 1.59 44.68
CA ARG A 31 7.41 1.18 45.79
C ARG A 31 7.09 -0.19 46.39
N ASN A 32 5.84 -0.64 46.21
CA ASN A 32 5.30 -1.76 46.98
C ASN A 32 4.95 -2.98 46.14
N PHE A 33 4.63 -2.79 44.85
CA PHE A 33 4.13 -3.86 43.98
C PHE A 33 4.94 -3.90 42.70
N ASP A 34 5.35 -5.11 42.31
CA ASP A 34 5.78 -5.38 40.95
C ASP A 34 4.56 -5.74 40.09
N LEU A 35 4.41 -5.03 38.98
CA LEU A 35 3.33 -5.21 38.02
C LEU A 35 3.81 -5.90 36.72
N SER A 36 4.95 -6.58 36.73
CA SER A 36 5.52 -7.26 35.55
C SER A 36 4.51 -8.15 34.82
N GLU A 37 3.78 -9.01 35.54
CA GLU A 37 2.75 -9.89 34.96
C GLU A 37 1.61 -9.09 34.32
N HIS A 38 1.18 -8.00 34.97
CA HIS A 38 0.13 -7.12 34.45
C HIS A 38 0.61 -6.36 33.21
N ARG A 39 1.90 -5.97 33.15
CA ARG A 39 2.51 -5.37 31.95
C ARG A 39 2.48 -6.34 30.77
N GLN A 40 2.71 -7.64 31.01
CA GLN A 40 2.61 -8.65 29.94
C GLN A 40 1.18 -8.75 29.42
N ILE A 41 0.18 -8.87 30.30
CA ILE A 41 -1.24 -8.92 29.92
C ILE A 41 -1.64 -7.68 29.11
N LEU A 42 -1.22 -6.49 29.53
CA LEU A 42 -1.48 -5.25 28.80
C LEU A 42 -0.74 -5.17 27.46
N SER A 43 0.44 -5.79 27.35
CA SER A 43 1.18 -5.92 26.09
C SER A 43 0.42 -6.81 25.11
N ASP A 44 -0.05 -7.97 25.55
CA ASP A 44 -0.84 -8.90 24.73
C ASP A 44 -2.15 -8.25 24.28
N LEU A 45 -2.81 -7.51 25.18
CA LEU A 45 -3.98 -6.70 24.84
C LEU A 45 -3.64 -5.61 23.81
N ALA A 46 -2.49 -4.93 23.93
CA ALA A 46 -2.08 -3.92 22.96
C ALA A 46 -1.83 -4.54 21.57
N ILE A 47 -1.26 -5.73 21.50
CA ILE A 47 -1.07 -6.48 20.25
C ILE A 47 -2.43 -6.83 19.62
N ASN A 48 -3.38 -7.33 20.41
CA ASN A 48 -4.72 -7.65 19.91
C ASN A 48 -5.45 -6.41 19.39
N ILE A 49 -5.35 -5.28 20.11
CA ILE A 49 -5.91 -4.00 19.65
C ILE A 49 -5.24 -3.56 18.35
N TYR A 50 -3.92 -3.72 18.24
CA TYR A 50 -3.18 -3.39 17.02
C TYR A 50 -3.65 -4.23 15.81
N HIS A 51 -3.79 -5.55 15.96
CA HIS A 51 -4.32 -6.40 14.89
C HIS A 51 -5.75 -6.02 14.49
N GLN A 52 -6.62 -5.75 15.47
CA GLN A 52 -7.98 -5.30 15.17
C GLN A 52 -8.00 -3.95 14.46
N PHE A 53 -7.13 -3.03 14.88
CA PHE A 53 -6.97 -1.72 14.26
C PHE A 53 -6.54 -1.85 12.79
N ILE A 54 -5.55 -2.68 12.50
CA ILE A 54 -5.13 -3.01 11.13
C ILE A 54 -6.30 -3.61 10.35
N SER A 55 -6.95 -4.65 10.87
CA SER A 55 -8.06 -5.33 10.17
C SER A 55 -9.15 -4.36 9.73
N VAL A 56 -9.54 -3.41 10.60
CA VAL A 56 -10.56 -2.40 10.26
C VAL A 56 -10.10 -1.48 9.12
N MET A 57 -8.81 -1.13 9.07
CA MET A 57 -8.26 -0.30 8.01
C MET A 57 -8.14 -1.09 6.70
N GLU A 58 -7.72 -2.36 6.78
CA GLU A 58 -7.64 -3.27 5.65
C GLU A 58 -9.02 -3.51 5.03
N ASP A 59 -10.04 -3.80 5.84
CA ASP A 59 -11.42 -3.99 5.39
C ASP A 59 -11.99 -2.75 4.68
N ALA A 60 -11.57 -1.56 5.11
CA ALA A 60 -11.98 -0.30 4.48
C ALA A 60 -11.23 -0.01 3.17
N LEU A 61 -9.98 -0.47 3.03
CA LEU A 61 -9.11 -0.18 1.89
C LEU A 61 -9.23 -1.24 0.78
N PHE A 62 -9.43 -2.51 1.16
CA PHE A 62 -9.48 -3.64 0.26
C PHE A 62 -10.49 -3.49 -0.89
N PRO A 63 -11.75 -3.04 -0.67
CA PRO A 63 -12.71 -2.85 -1.75
C PRO A 63 -12.25 -1.82 -2.78
N MET A 64 -11.59 -0.74 -2.33
CA MET A 64 -11.08 0.31 -3.22
C MET A 64 -9.99 -0.24 -4.16
N ILE A 65 -9.11 -1.10 -3.64
CA ILE A 65 -8.00 -1.68 -4.42
C ILE A 65 -8.51 -2.80 -5.34
N SER A 66 -9.39 -3.68 -4.84
CA SER A 66 -9.78 -4.91 -5.54
C SER A 66 -10.82 -4.68 -6.64
N MET A 67 -11.80 -3.80 -6.42
CA MET A 67 -12.91 -3.60 -7.36
C MET A 67 -12.50 -2.72 -8.53
N ASP A 68 -11.57 -1.79 -8.30
CA ASP A 68 -11.34 -0.65 -9.18
C ASP A 68 -9.89 -0.50 -9.61
N LEU A 69 -9.10 -1.59 -9.61
CA LEU A 69 -7.78 -1.51 -10.22
C LEU A 69 -7.86 -1.10 -11.70
N GLU A 70 -8.96 -1.41 -12.40
CA GLU A 70 -9.19 -0.91 -13.76
C GLU A 70 -9.31 0.61 -13.84
N SER A 71 -10.04 1.23 -12.92
CA SER A 71 -10.29 2.68 -12.89
C SER A 71 -9.19 3.49 -12.19
N ILE A 72 -8.55 2.94 -11.16
CA ILE A 72 -7.31 3.42 -10.56
C ILE A 72 -6.22 3.47 -11.63
N LEU A 73 -6.26 2.54 -12.58
CA LEU A 73 -5.45 2.50 -13.79
C LEU A 73 -6.17 3.10 -15.01
N GLN A 74 -7.14 4.00 -14.84
CA GLN A 74 -7.61 4.85 -15.94
C GLN A 74 -6.80 6.15 -15.97
N GLY A 75 -6.25 6.57 -14.82
CA GLY A 75 -5.41 7.75 -14.69
C GLY A 75 -6.15 9.05 -15.01
N ILE A 76 -5.59 10.17 -14.56
CA ILE A 76 -6.11 11.52 -14.82
C ILE A 76 -6.07 11.87 -16.33
N SER A 77 -5.49 11.01 -17.17
CA SER A 77 -5.32 11.23 -18.61
C SER A 77 -6.61 11.08 -19.45
N SER A 78 -7.75 10.78 -18.83
CA SER A 78 -9.06 10.80 -19.50
C SER A 78 -9.81 12.13 -19.34
N MET A 79 -9.12 13.21 -18.94
CA MET A 79 -9.61 14.55 -19.20
C MET A 79 -9.65 14.78 -20.71
N LYS A 80 -10.86 14.64 -21.28
CA LYS A 80 -11.17 15.07 -22.65
C LYS A 80 -10.62 16.50 -22.85
N PRO A 81 -10.08 16.84 -24.04
CA PRO A 81 -9.54 18.16 -24.31
C PRO A 81 -10.53 19.22 -23.89
N THR A 82 -10.09 20.10 -22.99
CA THR A 82 -10.81 21.30 -22.59
C THR A 82 -11.07 22.15 -23.82
N GLY A 83 -12.27 22.04 -24.33
CA GLY A 83 -12.75 22.80 -25.47
C GLY A 83 -14.21 22.48 -25.64
N PHE A 84 -15.06 23.12 -24.83
CA PHE A 84 -16.38 23.67 -25.18
C PHE A 84 -17.14 24.01 -23.89
N ARG A 85 -17.13 25.32 -23.59
CA ARG A 85 -18.11 26.09 -22.81
C ARG A 85 -18.66 25.48 -21.51
N LYS A 86 -18.22 26.06 -20.38
CA LYS A 86 -19.02 26.18 -19.15
C LYS A 86 -20.43 26.67 -19.51
N ARG A 87 -21.44 25.85 -19.22
CA ARG A 87 -22.80 26.32 -18.91
C ARG A 87 -23.13 25.83 -17.51
N SER A 88 -23.33 26.78 -16.61
CA SER A 88 -23.96 26.57 -15.31
C SER A 88 -25.35 25.94 -15.54
N ASN A 89 -25.64 24.82 -14.88
CA ASN A 89 -26.98 24.26 -14.67
C ASN A 89 -26.96 23.72 -13.22
N SER A 90 -27.58 24.38 -12.24
CA SER A 90 -29.01 24.35 -11.91
C SER A 90 -29.52 22.94 -11.59
N VAL A 91 -29.76 22.76 -10.29
CA VAL A 91 -30.42 21.63 -9.64
C VAL A 91 -31.64 21.16 -10.41
N TYR A 92 -31.60 19.91 -10.83
CA TYR A 92 -32.78 19.06 -10.96
C TYR A 92 -32.40 17.70 -10.36
N GLU A 93 -32.94 17.41 -9.18
CA GLU A 93 -33.07 16.04 -8.69
C GLU A 93 -33.97 15.30 -9.68
N ASP A 94 -33.38 14.38 -10.43
CA ASP A 94 -34.12 13.32 -11.11
C ASP A 94 -33.85 12.02 -10.36
N GLY A 95 -34.91 11.51 -9.73
CA GLY A 95 -34.92 10.26 -9.00
C GLY A 95 -34.82 9.09 -9.96
N GLY A 96 -33.59 8.70 -10.27
CA GLY A 96 -33.26 7.48 -11.00
C GLY A 96 -32.23 6.68 -10.23
N ASP A 97 -32.60 5.46 -9.87
CA ASP A 97 -31.74 4.41 -9.31
C ASP A 97 -30.42 4.27 -10.08
N HIS A 98 -29.38 4.95 -9.60
CA HIS A 98 -28.01 4.82 -10.05
C HIS A 98 -27.17 4.21 -8.92
N GLY A 99 -27.37 2.91 -8.68
CA GLY A 99 -26.46 2.07 -7.91
C GLY A 99 -25.11 1.82 -8.60
N GLY A 100 -24.58 2.78 -9.35
CA GLY A 100 -23.23 2.76 -9.87
C GLY A 100 -22.37 3.70 -9.05
N SER A 101 -21.65 3.18 -8.05
CA SER A 101 -20.62 3.97 -7.37
C SER A 101 -19.65 4.48 -8.43
N GLU A 102 -19.36 5.79 -8.43
CA GLU A 102 -18.28 6.33 -9.25
C GLU A 102 -17.00 5.55 -8.94
N PRO A 103 -16.21 5.22 -9.98
CA PRO A 103 -15.06 4.37 -9.79
C PRO A 103 -14.01 5.05 -8.91
N PHE A 104 -13.46 4.30 -7.96
CA PHE A 104 -12.37 4.74 -7.11
C PHE A 104 -11.11 5.01 -7.93
N SER A 105 -10.36 6.01 -7.49
CA SER A 105 -9.14 6.50 -8.09
C SER A 105 -7.97 6.39 -7.12
N VAL A 106 -6.73 6.51 -7.62
CA VAL A 106 -5.54 6.57 -6.73
C VAL A 106 -5.65 7.72 -5.71
N THR A 107 -6.33 8.81 -6.07
CA THR A 107 -6.57 9.93 -5.16
C THR A 107 -7.47 9.55 -3.99
N ASP A 108 -8.43 8.65 -4.17
CA ASP A 108 -9.31 8.19 -3.07
C ASP A 108 -8.54 7.32 -2.07
N ILE A 109 -7.62 6.47 -2.57
CA ILE A 109 -6.70 5.70 -1.72
C ILE A 109 -5.83 6.66 -0.91
N LEU A 110 -5.25 7.68 -1.54
CA LEU A 110 -4.41 8.67 -0.86
C LEU A 110 -5.19 9.46 0.19
N GLN A 111 -6.42 9.88 -0.11
CA GLN A 111 -7.31 10.53 0.86
C GLN A 111 -7.62 9.62 2.04
N LYS A 112 -7.83 8.32 1.80
CA LYS A 112 -8.10 7.35 2.86
C LYS A 112 -6.87 7.16 3.76
N LEU A 113 -5.68 7.02 3.16
CA LEU A 113 -4.41 6.96 3.88
C LEU A 113 -4.16 8.23 4.71
N ASP A 114 -4.48 9.40 4.14
CA ASP A 114 -4.37 10.68 4.85
C ASP A 114 -5.28 10.77 6.07
N ALA A 115 -6.54 10.36 5.94
CA ALA A 115 -7.50 10.33 7.05
C ALA A 115 -7.03 9.39 8.17
N PHE A 116 -6.52 8.21 7.80
CA PHE A 116 -5.95 7.25 8.73
C PHE A 116 -4.73 7.80 9.47
N HIS A 117 -3.77 8.36 8.75
CA HIS A 117 -2.57 8.96 9.33
C HIS A 117 -2.92 10.12 10.27
N THR A 118 -3.78 11.04 9.81
CA THR A 118 -4.25 12.18 10.61
C THR A 118 -4.92 11.71 11.90
N SER A 119 -5.77 10.69 11.84
CA SER A 119 -6.39 10.11 13.04
C SER A 119 -5.35 9.55 14.02
N MET A 120 -4.35 8.79 13.55
CA MET A 120 -3.29 8.24 14.40
C MET A 120 -2.48 9.35 15.10
N VAL A 121 -2.14 10.41 14.37
CA VAL A 121 -1.41 11.57 14.91
C VAL A 121 -2.25 12.29 15.97
N GLN A 122 -3.54 12.55 15.69
CA GLN A 122 -4.44 13.23 16.63
C GLN A 122 -4.64 12.45 17.94
N HIS A 123 -4.62 11.13 17.89
CA HIS A 123 -4.70 10.27 19.08
C HIS A 123 -3.36 10.08 19.80
N GLY A 124 -2.29 10.76 19.35
CA GLY A 124 -0.97 10.70 19.97
C GLY A 124 -0.32 9.31 19.87
N MET A 125 -0.58 8.58 18.80
CA MET A 125 0.07 7.29 18.54
C MET A 125 1.58 7.50 18.33
N GLU A 126 2.41 6.58 18.81
CA GLU A 126 3.87 6.73 18.65
C GLU A 126 4.30 6.64 17.18
N PRO A 127 5.23 7.48 16.69
CA PRO A 127 5.65 7.48 15.28
C PRO A 127 6.11 6.12 14.75
N GLN A 128 6.78 5.31 15.58
CA GLN A 128 7.20 3.96 15.19
C GLN A 128 6.00 3.05 14.91
N LEU A 129 4.95 3.12 15.73
CA LEU A 129 3.73 2.35 15.53
C LEU A 129 2.96 2.87 14.31
N GLN A 130 2.92 4.18 14.09
CA GLN A 130 2.34 4.76 12.87
C GLN A 130 3.05 4.22 11.62
N GLY A 131 4.39 4.20 11.62
CA GLY A 131 5.17 3.62 10.53
C GLY A 131 4.86 2.15 10.26
N GLN A 132 4.69 1.34 11.31
CA GLN A 132 4.30 -0.08 11.15
C GLN A 132 2.91 -0.23 10.51
N VAL A 133 1.93 0.60 10.92
CA VAL A 133 0.59 0.59 10.31
C VAL A 133 0.67 0.93 8.83
N ILE A 134 1.36 2.01 8.48
CA ILE A 134 1.47 2.46 7.09
C ILE A 134 2.20 1.41 6.24
N ARG A 135 3.26 0.79 6.76
CA ARG A 135 3.94 -0.32 6.09
C ARG A 135 3.00 -1.48 5.79
N GLN A 136 2.15 -1.86 6.74
CA GLN A 136 1.16 -2.93 6.55
C GLN A 136 0.12 -2.58 5.49
N LEU A 137 -0.37 -1.34 5.46
CA LEU A 137 -1.32 -0.89 4.44
C LEU A 137 -0.70 -0.86 3.04
N PHE A 138 0.57 -0.46 2.92
CA PHE A 138 1.30 -0.50 1.65
C PHE A 138 1.49 -1.93 1.17
N PHE A 139 1.78 -2.87 2.08
CA PHE A 139 1.82 -4.28 1.75
C PHE A 139 0.46 -4.77 1.21
N LEU A 140 -0.66 -4.40 1.85
CA LEU A 140 -2.00 -4.75 1.35
C LEU A 140 -2.24 -4.20 -0.07
N ILE A 141 -1.91 -2.94 -0.32
CA ILE A 141 -2.03 -2.31 -1.65
C ILE A 141 -1.22 -3.10 -2.68
N GLY A 142 0.04 -3.39 -2.39
CA GLY A 142 0.95 -4.14 -3.25
C GLY A 142 0.44 -5.55 -3.54
N ALA A 143 0.16 -6.32 -2.50
CA ALA A 143 -0.27 -7.71 -2.60
C ALA A 143 -1.61 -7.85 -3.33
N THR A 144 -2.59 -7.02 -2.99
CA THR A 144 -3.92 -7.05 -3.63
C THR A 144 -3.81 -6.68 -5.11
N SER A 145 -3.00 -5.67 -5.45
CA SER A 145 -2.78 -5.26 -6.83
C SER A 145 -2.10 -6.36 -7.67
N VAL A 146 -1.03 -6.97 -7.13
CA VAL A 146 -0.34 -8.08 -7.80
C VAL A 146 -1.27 -9.27 -8.00
N ASN A 147 -2.07 -9.63 -6.99
CA ASN A 147 -3.04 -10.72 -7.10
C ASN A 147 -4.07 -10.45 -8.20
N SER A 148 -4.63 -9.23 -8.25
CA SER A 148 -5.57 -8.83 -9.30
C SER A 148 -4.95 -8.95 -10.69
N ILE A 149 -3.70 -8.50 -10.89
CA ILE A 149 -2.97 -8.61 -12.17
C ILE A 149 -2.75 -10.08 -12.55
N LEU A 150 -2.39 -10.94 -11.59
CA LEU A 150 -2.16 -12.36 -11.84
C LEU A 150 -3.44 -13.11 -12.23
N LEU A 151 -4.61 -12.63 -11.78
CA LEU A 151 -5.91 -13.24 -12.06
C LEU A 151 -6.57 -12.70 -13.34
N ARG A 152 -6.20 -11.50 -13.80
CA ARG A 152 -6.88 -10.76 -14.88
C ARG A 152 -5.97 -10.39 -16.04
N LYS A 153 -6.28 -10.85 -17.25
CA LYS A 153 -5.46 -10.62 -18.46
C LYS A 153 -5.55 -9.18 -18.97
N ASP A 154 -6.71 -8.55 -18.82
CA ASP A 154 -7.00 -7.15 -19.16
C ASP A 154 -6.11 -6.13 -18.42
N LEU A 155 -5.49 -6.55 -17.31
CA LEU A 155 -4.55 -5.73 -16.55
C LEU A 155 -3.09 -5.91 -16.98
N CYS A 156 -2.80 -6.82 -17.90
CA CYS A 156 -1.45 -7.16 -18.32
C CYS A 156 -1.07 -6.49 -19.66
N SER A 157 -0.79 -5.18 -19.64
CA SER A 157 -0.30 -4.43 -20.81
C SER A 157 0.75 -3.39 -20.43
N CYS A 158 1.54 -2.92 -21.40
CA CYS A 158 2.54 -1.87 -21.17
C CYS A 158 1.89 -0.60 -20.60
N ARG A 159 0.74 -0.19 -21.15
CA ARG A 159 -0.04 0.95 -20.65
C ARG A 159 -0.41 0.81 -19.18
N LYS A 160 -0.92 -0.37 -18.77
CA LYS A 160 -1.24 -0.65 -17.36
C LYS A 160 0.03 -0.61 -16.50
N GLY A 161 1.15 -1.14 -16.99
CA GLY A 161 2.46 -1.03 -16.33
C GLY A 161 2.88 0.42 -16.05
N MET A 162 2.73 1.32 -17.04
CA MET A 162 3.03 2.75 -16.88
C MET A 162 2.14 3.41 -15.82
N GLN A 163 0.85 3.07 -15.79
CA GLN A 163 -0.09 3.61 -14.81
C GLN A 163 0.20 3.10 -13.39
N ILE A 164 0.54 1.81 -13.23
CA ILE A 164 0.96 1.26 -11.93
C ILE A 164 2.21 2.01 -11.45
N ARG A 165 3.21 2.21 -12.32
CA ARG A 165 4.42 2.97 -11.97
C ARG A 165 4.09 4.40 -11.51
N CYS A 166 3.18 5.09 -12.21
CA CYS A 166 2.74 6.42 -11.80
C CYS A 166 2.04 6.42 -10.43
N ASN A 167 1.17 5.44 -10.18
CA ASN A 167 0.46 5.31 -8.91
C ASN A 167 1.43 5.02 -7.76
N ILE A 168 2.46 4.20 -7.98
CA ILE A 168 3.54 3.98 -7.00
C ILE A 168 4.25 5.30 -6.68
N SER A 169 4.56 6.13 -7.68
CA SER A 169 5.18 7.44 -7.45
C SER A 169 4.29 8.38 -6.62
N TYR A 170 2.96 8.34 -6.77
CA TYR A 170 2.07 9.12 -5.90
C TYR A 170 2.06 8.62 -4.45
N LEU A 171 2.14 7.30 -4.25
CA LEU A 171 2.27 6.72 -2.90
C LEU A 171 3.61 7.10 -2.25
N GLU A 172 4.69 7.11 -3.03
CA GLU A 172 6.03 7.54 -2.59
C GLU A 172 6.04 9.02 -2.20
N GLU A 173 5.43 9.88 -3.02
CA GLU A 173 5.27 11.30 -2.73
C GLU A 173 4.51 11.52 -1.42
N TRP A 174 3.39 10.82 -1.25
CA TRP A 174 2.57 10.92 -0.03
C TRP A 174 3.37 10.53 1.23
N LEU A 175 4.18 9.47 1.19
CA LEU A 175 5.07 9.12 2.31
C LEU A 175 6.07 10.23 2.63
N ARG A 176 6.56 10.93 1.60
CA ARG A 176 7.53 12.02 1.77
C ARG A 176 6.87 13.24 2.40
N GLU A 177 5.66 13.58 1.96
CA GLU A 177 4.87 14.67 2.53
C GLU A 177 4.52 14.44 4.01
N LYS A 178 4.38 13.18 4.44
CA LYS A 178 4.06 12.81 5.83
C LYS A 178 5.27 12.52 6.71
N ASP A 179 6.50 12.66 6.20
CA ASP A 179 7.75 12.32 6.90
C ASP A 179 7.80 10.84 7.38
N LEU A 180 7.24 9.94 6.58
CA LEU A 180 7.15 8.50 6.88
C LEU A 180 8.19 7.65 6.15
N GLN A 181 9.24 8.26 5.60
CA GLN A 181 10.27 7.54 4.83
C GLN A 181 11.04 6.50 5.67
N SER A 182 11.17 6.75 6.98
CA SER A 182 11.77 5.82 7.94
C SER A 182 10.94 4.54 8.18
N SER A 183 9.68 4.49 7.72
CA SER A 183 8.80 3.32 7.87
C SER A 183 9.14 2.16 6.93
N CYS A 184 10.00 2.38 5.91
CA CYS A 184 10.29 1.40 4.86
C CYS A 184 9.04 0.86 4.13
N ALA A 185 7.93 1.62 4.12
CA ALA A 185 6.68 1.19 3.49
C ALA A 185 6.83 0.92 1.98
N MET A 186 7.66 1.68 1.27
CA MET A 186 7.93 1.48 -0.16
C MET A 186 8.55 0.13 -0.50
N GLU A 187 9.33 -0.47 0.40
CA GLU A 187 9.94 -1.79 0.20
C GLU A 187 8.87 -2.88 0.01
N THR A 188 7.69 -2.72 0.62
CA THR A 188 6.58 -3.66 0.48
C THR A 188 5.92 -3.64 -0.90
N LEU A 189 6.15 -2.58 -1.68
CA LEU A 189 5.67 -2.44 -3.06
C LEU A 189 6.68 -2.98 -4.09
N GLY A 190 7.79 -3.59 -3.65
CA GLY A 190 8.81 -4.16 -4.53
C GLY A 190 8.25 -5.15 -5.57
N PRO A 191 7.43 -6.15 -5.19
CA PRO A 191 6.81 -7.05 -6.16
C PRO A 191 5.95 -6.31 -7.20
N LEU A 192 5.12 -5.36 -6.76
CA LEU A 192 4.27 -4.58 -7.67
C LEU A 192 5.10 -3.70 -8.62
N SER A 193 6.19 -3.12 -8.13
CA SER A 193 7.15 -2.34 -8.94
C SER A 193 7.80 -3.21 -10.02
N GLN A 194 8.20 -4.43 -9.68
CA GLN A 194 8.76 -5.39 -10.63
C GLN A 194 7.73 -5.85 -11.66
N VAL A 195 6.46 -6.05 -11.26
CA VAL A 195 5.36 -6.32 -12.20
C VAL A 195 5.17 -5.14 -13.17
N ALA A 196 5.12 -3.91 -12.66
CA ALA A 196 4.95 -2.72 -13.49
C ALA A 196 6.09 -2.57 -14.51
N TRP A 197 7.32 -2.85 -14.09
CA TRP A 197 8.50 -2.87 -14.97
C TRP A 197 8.42 -4.00 -16.01
N LEU A 198 8.07 -5.22 -15.60
CA LEU A 198 7.95 -6.39 -16.48
C LEU A 198 6.90 -6.17 -17.57
N LEU A 199 5.81 -5.47 -17.26
CA LEU A 199 4.80 -5.11 -18.25
C LEU A 199 5.35 -4.14 -19.32
N GLN A 200 6.31 -3.29 -18.98
CA GLN A 200 6.85 -2.26 -19.88
C GLN A 200 8.07 -2.69 -20.70
N VAL A 201 8.91 -3.59 -20.17
CA VAL A 201 10.15 -4.00 -20.84
C VAL A 201 9.91 -4.77 -22.14
N SER A 202 10.90 -4.77 -23.03
CA SER A 202 10.91 -5.62 -24.23
C SER A 202 10.90 -7.10 -23.86
N LYS A 203 10.27 -7.93 -24.70
CA LYS A 203 10.01 -9.36 -24.45
C LYS A 203 10.35 -10.20 -25.68
N THR A 204 11.45 -9.85 -26.35
CA THR A 204 11.75 -10.33 -27.70
C THR A 204 13.09 -11.07 -27.84
N THR A 205 14.15 -10.61 -27.16
CA THR A 205 15.50 -11.16 -27.32
C THR A 205 15.94 -12.04 -26.14
N ASP A 206 17.13 -12.63 -26.21
CA ASP A 206 17.65 -13.48 -25.13
C ASP A 206 18.24 -12.63 -24.00
N GLU A 207 18.73 -11.44 -24.35
CA GLU A 207 19.12 -10.39 -23.43
C GLU A 207 17.92 -9.89 -22.62
N ASP A 208 16.77 -9.66 -23.27
CA ASP A 208 15.52 -9.29 -22.59
C ASP A 208 15.14 -10.36 -21.55
N ALA A 209 15.22 -11.64 -21.92
CA ALA A 209 14.91 -12.75 -21.02
C ALA A 209 15.89 -12.84 -19.83
N ALA A 210 17.18 -12.57 -20.06
CA ALA A 210 18.19 -12.53 -19.01
C ALA A 210 17.97 -11.35 -18.05
N GLU A 211 17.63 -10.17 -18.58
CA GLU A 211 17.33 -8.99 -17.77
C GLU A 211 16.10 -9.21 -16.87
N ILE A 212 15.04 -9.83 -17.40
CA ILE A 212 13.84 -10.19 -16.62
C ILE A 212 14.21 -11.07 -15.43
N LYS A 213 15.04 -12.11 -15.63
CA LYS A 213 15.46 -12.99 -14.53
C LYS A 213 16.30 -12.26 -13.47
N GLN A 214 17.12 -11.31 -13.91
CA GLN A 214 17.98 -10.56 -13.00
C GLN A 214 17.19 -9.51 -12.19
N ARG A 215 16.27 -8.78 -12.84
CA ARG A 215 15.51 -7.68 -12.23
C ARG A 215 14.31 -8.15 -11.41
N CYS A 216 13.65 -9.25 -11.79
CA CYS A 216 12.47 -9.74 -11.10
C CYS A 216 12.81 -10.67 -9.92
N SER A 217 13.60 -10.18 -8.96
CA SER A 217 14.07 -10.97 -7.80
C SER A 217 13.03 -11.19 -6.69
N GLU A 218 11.95 -10.40 -6.67
CA GLU A 218 10.89 -10.46 -5.66
C GLU A 218 9.62 -11.15 -6.19
N LEU A 219 9.66 -11.61 -7.44
CA LEU A 219 8.62 -12.41 -8.06
C LEU A 219 9.08 -13.85 -8.21
N SER A 220 8.19 -14.79 -7.88
CA SER A 220 8.46 -16.20 -8.17
C SER A 220 8.46 -16.46 -9.69
N PRO A 221 9.20 -17.47 -10.19
CA PRO A 221 9.18 -17.84 -11.60
C PRO A 221 7.77 -18.12 -12.13
N VAL A 222 6.89 -18.68 -11.28
CA VAL A 222 5.48 -18.95 -11.62
C VAL A 222 4.71 -17.64 -11.87
N GLN A 223 4.92 -16.62 -11.06
CA GLN A 223 4.29 -15.30 -11.23
C GLN A 223 4.79 -14.62 -12.51
N ILE A 224 6.10 -14.64 -12.78
CA ILE A 224 6.69 -14.07 -14.00
C ILE A 224 6.08 -14.74 -15.25
N VAL A 225 6.07 -16.08 -15.28
CA VAL A 225 5.49 -16.87 -16.38
C VAL A 225 4.00 -16.59 -16.53
N LYS A 226 3.25 -16.44 -15.43
CA LYS A 226 1.82 -16.11 -15.46
C LYS A 226 1.57 -14.74 -16.09
N ILE A 227 2.34 -13.72 -15.73
CA ILE A 227 2.24 -12.36 -16.29
C ILE A 227 2.57 -12.37 -17.78
N LEU A 228 3.68 -13.01 -18.17
CA LEU A 228 4.10 -13.10 -19.57
C LEU A 228 3.05 -13.80 -20.45
N ASN A 229 2.43 -14.87 -19.95
CA ASN A 229 1.35 -15.58 -20.65
C ASN A 229 0.03 -14.79 -20.70
N SER A 230 -0.19 -13.91 -19.72
CA SER A 230 -1.40 -13.09 -19.62
C SER A 230 -1.27 -11.77 -20.37
N TYR A 231 -0.07 -11.40 -20.82
CA TYR A 231 0.24 -10.16 -21.52
C TYR A 231 -0.57 -10.02 -22.82
N THR A 232 -1.37 -8.95 -22.88
CA THR A 232 -2.17 -8.57 -24.04
C THR A 232 -1.68 -7.24 -24.59
N PRO A 233 -0.98 -7.24 -25.73
CA PRO A 233 -0.64 -6.02 -26.46
C PRO A 233 -1.89 -5.21 -26.79
N ILE A 234 -1.88 -3.91 -26.47
CA ILE A 234 -3.00 -3.00 -26.79
C ILE A 234 -2.58 -1.97 -27.86
N ASP A 235 -1.29 -1.66 -27.94
CA ASP A 235 -0.72 -0.74 -28.94
C ASP A 235 -0.11 -1.53 -30.12
N ASP A 236 -0.16 -0.96 -31.33
CA ASP A 236 0.34 -1.58 -32.56
C ASP A 236 1.85 -1.80 -32.54
N PHE A 237 2.57 -1.06 -31.68
CA PHE A 237 4.00 -1.21 -31.47
C PHE A 237 4.37 -2.36 -30.52
N GLU A 238 3.39 -2.92 -29.79
CA GLU A 238 3.61 -4.01 -28.85
C GLU A 238 3.51 -5.37 -29.53
N LYS A 239 4.54 -6.20 -29.33
CA LYS A 239 4.52 -7.60 -29.81
C LYS A 239 3.96 -8.52 -28.75
N ARG A 240 3.18 -9.51 -29.19
CA ARG A 240 2.72 -10.58 -28.31
C ARG A 240 3.91 -11.41 -27.83
N VAL A 241 3.91 -11.77 -26.55
CA VAL A 241 4.93 -12.65 -25.98
C VAL A 241 4.81 -14.04 -26.60
N THR A 242 5.91 -14.56 -27.13
CA THR A 242 5.93 -15.87 -27.78
C THR A 242 6.11 -16.99 -26.74
N PRO A 243 5.51 -18.18 -26.92
CA PRO A 243 5.72 -19.32 -26.03
C PRO A 243 7.19 -19.79 -25.97
N SER A 244 7.99 -19.52 -27.01
CA SER A 244 9.43 -19.74 -26.98
C SER A 244 10.13 -18.79 -26.02
N PHE A 245 9.78 -17.50 -26.02
CA PHE A 245 10.31 -16.53 -25.06
C PHE A 245 9.97 -16.89 -23.62
N VAL A 246 8.73 -17.27 -23.33
CA VAL A 246 8.31 -17.69 -21.98
C VAL A 246 9.15 -18.86 -21.47
N ARG A 247 9.47 -19.84 -22.33
CA ARG A 247 10.37 -20.95 -21.98
C ARG A 247 11.79 -20.49 -21.66
N LYS A 248 12.31 -19.46 -22.36
CA LYS A 248 13.63 -18.89 -22.06
C LYS A 248 13.67 -18.23 -20.67
N VAL A 249 12.57 -17.66 -20.21
CA VAL A 249 12.47 -17.04 -18.86
C VAL A 249 12.26 -18.09 -17.76
N GLN A 250 11.63 -19.23 -18.08
CA GLN A 250 11.32 -20.29 -17.12
C GLN A 250 12.53 -21.16 -16.73
N VAL A 251 13.50 -21.34 -17.64
CA VAL A 251 14.73 -22.13 -17.45
C VAL A 251 15.77 -21.32 -16.70
#